data_AF-A0AAU5SWR6-F1
#
_entry.id   AF-A0AAU5SWR6-F1
#
_cell.length_a   1.000
_cell.length_b   1.000
_cell.length_c   1.000
_cell.angle_alpha   90.00
_cell.angle_beta   90.00
_cell.angle_gamma   90.00
#
_symmetry.space_group_name_H-M   'P 1'
#
loop_
_entity.id
_entity.type
_entity.pdbx_description
1 polymer ?
#
loop_
_entity_poly.entity_id
_entity_poly.type
_entity_poly.pdbx_seq_one_letter_code
_entity_poly.pdbx_strand_id
1 'polypeptide(L)'
;MDEKAQREAAAGLARLEGYLISQAALHEAHAEAQAFAGRLTWLGPGERQEVAGLFAEHHLRLKRQMLAAVVARGEELATAYEHRYSVLRRRLTATVVAAVPVLPALLLAVLVLLR
;
A
#
# COMPACT_ATOMS: atom_id res chain seq x y z
N MET A 1 -19.32 -18.17 10.70
CA MET A 1 -19.30 -18.59 9.29
C MET A 1 -19.07 -17.40 8.35
N ASP A 2 -19.61 -16.22 8.65
CA ASP A 2 -19.46 -14.99 7.84
C ASP A 2 -18.02 -14.47 7.66
N GLU A 3 -17.18 -14.54 8.70
CA GLU A 3 -15.82 -13.95 8.63
C GLU A 3 -14.95 -14.57 7.53
N LYS A 4 -15.10 -15.88 7.28
CA LYS A 4 -14.35 -16.58 6.21
C LYS A 4 -14.86 -16.16 4.83
N ALA A 5 -16.17 -16.11 4.65
CA ALA A 5 -16.79 -15.68 3.40
C ALA A 5 -16.43 -14.22 3.06
N GLN A 6 -16.40 -13.34 4.06
CA GLN A 6 -16.04 -11.94 3.88
C GLN A 6 -14.56 -11.76 3.51
N ARG A 7 -13.65 -12.55 4.10
CA ARG A 7 -12.23 -12.57 3.69
C ARG A 7 -12.05 -13.06 2.26
N GLU A 8 -12.79 -14.09 1.86
CA GLU A 8 -12.75 -14.63 0.50
C GLU A 8 -13.28 -13.61 -0.52
N ALA A 9 -14.39 -12.95 -0.20
CA ALA A 9 -14.93 -11.86 -1.02
C ALA A 9 -13.93 -10.69 -1.15
N ALA A 10 -13.30 -10.28 -0.06
CA ALA A 10 -12.29 -9.21 -0.07
C ALA A 10 -11.06 -9.60 -0.92
N ALA A 11 -10.58 -10.85 -0.81
CA ALA A 11 -9.48 -11.34 -1.63
C ALA A 11 -9.85 -11.41 -3.12
N GLY A 12 -11.08 -11.81 -3.43
CA GLY A 12 -11.61 -11.82 -4.80
C GLY A 12 -11.68 -10.40 -5.40
N LEU A 13 -12.20 -9.44 -4.63
CA LEU A 13 -12.26 -8.03 -5.02
C LEU A 13 -10.87 -7.45 -5.27
N ALA A 14 -9.92 -7.68 -4.37
CA ALA A 14 -8.54 -7.19 -4.54
C ALA A 14 -7.88 -7.76 -5.82
N ARG A 15 -8.16 -9.02 -6.17
CA ARG A 15 -7.66 -9.64 -7.41
C ARG A 15 -8.31 -9.03 -8.65
N LEU A 16 -9.61 -8.80 -8.61
CA LEU A 16 -10.35 -8.13 -9.70
C LEU A 16 -9.84 -6.71 -9.90
N GLU A 17 -9.68 -5.94 -8.84
CA GLU A 17 -9.13 -4.59 -8.87
C GLU A 17 -7.73 -4.57 -9.49
N GLY A 18 -6.84 -5.47 -9.04
CA GLY A 18 -5.50 -5.61 -9.62
C GLY A 18 -5.52 -5.94 -11.12
N TYR A 19 -6.43 -6.83 -11.54
CA TYR A 19 -6.62 -7.15 -12.96
C TYR A 19 -7.12 -5.93 -13.75
N LEU A 20 -8.11 -5.20 -13.24
CA LEU A 20 -8.67 -4.02 -13.89
C LEU A 20 -7.64 -2.90 -14.03
N ILE A 21 -6.85 -2.64 -12.99
CA ILE A 21 -5.75 -1.67 -13.03
C ILE A 21 -4.71 -2.08 -14.09
N SER A 22 -4.35 -3.38 -14.14
CA SER A 22 -3.41 -3.87 -15.15
C SER A 22 -3.95 -3.74 -16.57
N GLN A 23 -5.23 -4.03 -16.80
CA GLN A 23 -5.86 -3.89 -18.11
C GLN A 23 -5.97 -2.43 -18.52
N ALA A 24 -6.33 -1.54 -17.60
CA ALA A 24 -6.37 -0.10 -17.84
C ALA A 24 -4.99 0.44 -18.22
N ALA A 25 -3.93 0.05 -17.52
CA ALA A 25 -2.56 0.47 -17.83
C ALA A 25 -2.09 -0.01 -19.21
N LEU A 26 -2.47 -1.23 -19.63
CA LEU A 26 -2.17 -1.74 -20.98
C LEU A 26 -2.89 -0.92 -22.05
N HIS A 27 -4.19 -0.69 -21.87
CA HIS A 27 -4.99 0.07 -22.81
C HIS A 27 -4.49 1.52 -22.94
N GLU A 28 -4.17 2.16 -21.81
CA GLU A 28 -3.62 3.52 -21.78
C GLU A 28 -2.26 3.60 -22.46
N ALA A 29 -1.33 2.66 -22.18
CA ALA A 29 -0.03 2.62 -22.84
C ALA A 29 -0.16 2.47 -24.36
N HIS A 30 -1.09 1.63 -24.83
CA HIS A 30 -1.36 1.48 -26.26
C HIS A 30 -1.97 2.76 -26.86
N ALA A 31 -2.94 3.38 -26.20
CA ALA A 31 -3.58 4.60 -26.67
C ALA A 31 -2.58 5.77 -26.77
N GLU A 32 -1.77 5.97 -25.73
CA GLU A 32 -0.70 6.98 -25.72
C GLU A 32 0.34 6.71 -26.82
N ALA A 33 0.72 5.44 -27.02
CA ALA A 33 1.67 5.06 -28.05
C ALA A 33 1.17 5.35 -29.47
N GLN A 34 -0.10 5.02 -29.75
CA GLN A 34 -0.72 5.31 -31.04
C GLN A 34 -0.84 6.81 -31.27
N ALA A 35 -1.23 7.58 -30.24
CA ALA A 35 -1.29 9.03 -30.30
C ALA A 35 0.10 9.63 -30.56
N PHE A 36 1.16 9.12 -29.91
CA PHE A 36 2.53 9.55 -30.12
C PHE A 36 3.02 9.24 -31.54
N ALA A 37 2.89 7.98 -31.98
CA ALA A 37 3.32 7.56 -33.31
C ALA A 37 2.54 8.27 -34.42
N GLY A 38 1.25 8.56 -34.22
CA GLY A 38 0.42 9.32 -35.15
C GLY A 38 0.94 10.75 -35.43
N ARG A 39 1.76 11.31 -34.53
CA ARG A 39 2.42 12.62 -34.73
C ARG A 39 3.66 12.53 -35.62
N LEU A 40 4.18 11.33 -35.86
CA LEU A 40 5.33 11.07 -36.73
C LEU A 40 4.86 10.90 -38.17
N THR A 41 4.30 11.95 -38.75
CA THR A 41 3.67 11.94 -40.08
C THR A 41 4.66 11.67 -41.22
N TRP A 42 5.96 11.83 -40.97
CA TRP A 42 7.04 11.55 -41.91
C TRP A 42 7.39 10.06 -42.02
N LEU A 43 6.91 9.21 -41.10
CA LEU A 43 7.07 7.76 -41.14
C LEU A 43 5.92 7.10 -41.91
N GLY A 44 6.17 5.95 -42.51
CA GLY A 44 5.13 5.10 -43.09
C GLY A 44 4.19 4.49 -42.02
N PRO A 45 3.01 3.98 -42.41
CA PRO A 45 2.06 3.37 -41.46
C PRO A 45 2.64 2.19 -40.66
N GLY A 46 3.45 1.34 -41.31
CA GLY A 46 4.11 0.21 -40.66
C GLY A 46 5.16 0.65 -39.64
N GLU A 47 6.01 1.62 -40.01
CA GLU A 47 7.02 2.19 -39.12
C GLU A 47 6.38 2.87 -37.90
N ARG A 48 5.25 3.57 -38.09
CA ARG A 48 4.48 4.14 -36.98
C ARG A 48 3.93 3.07 -36.05
N GLN A 49 3.41 1.96 -36.57
CA GLN A 49 2.92 0.85 -35.73
C GLN A 49 4.05 0.20 -34.93
N GLU A 50 5.23 0.03 -35.52
CA GLU A 50 6.40 -0.50 -34.83
C GLU A 50 6.86 0.43 -33.70
N VAL A 51 6.98 1.73 -33.98
CA VAL A 51 7.31 2.74 -32.95
C VAL A 51 6.27 2.76 -31.83
N ALA A 52 4.97 2.65 -32.16
CA ALA A 52 3.92 2.56 -31.15
C ALA A 52 4.07 1.31 -30.27
N GLY A 53 4.39 0.15 -30.84
CA GLY A 53 4.65 -1.08 -30.08
C GLY A 53 5.80 -0.91 -29.08
N LEU A 54 6.94 -0.42 -29.56
CA LEU A 54 8.13 -0.19 -28.73
C LEU A 54 7.87 0.86 -27.63
N PHE A 55 7.16 1.94 -27.96
CA PHE A 55 6.80 2.96 -26.99
C PHE A 55 5.87 2.40 -25.90
N ALA A 56 4.83 1.65 -26.28
CA ALA A 56 3.90 1.04 -25.34
C ALA A 56 4.62 0.10 -24.36
N GLU A 57 5.51 -0.76 -24.87
CA GLU A 57 6.30 -1.66 -24.04
C GLU A 57 7.21 -0.90 -23.07
N HIS A 58 7.93 0.10 -23.57
CA HIS A 58 8.81 0.93 -22.76
C HIS A 58 8.02 1.67 -21.66
N HIS A 59 6.90 2.28 -22.03
CA HIS A 59 6.06 3.06 -21.14
C HIS A 59 5.43 2.18 -20.04
N LEU A 60 4.95 0.98 -20.40
CA LEU A 60 4.44 0.02 -19.43
C LEU A 60 5.52 -0.45 -18.46
N ARG A 61 6.74 -0.71 -18.96
CA ARG A 61 7.89 -1.07 -18.12
C ARG A 61 8.21 0.04 -17.11
N LEU A 62 8.18 1.30 -17.54
CA LEU A 62 8.41 2.45 -16.66
C LEU A 62 7.31 2.57 -15.60
N LYS A 63 6.03 2.48 -15.99
CA LYS A 63 4.89 2.50 -15.05
C LYS A 63 5.02 1.39 -14.00
N ARG A 64 5.41 0.18 -14.40
CA ARG A 64 5.67 -0.95 -13.47
C ARG A 64 6.80 -0.64 -12.49
N GLN A 65 7.91 -0.07 -12.95
CA GLN A 65 9.03 0.32 -12.09
C GLN A 65 8.63 1.39 -11.08
N MET A 66 7.89 2.41 -11.51
CA MET A 66 7.38 3.46 -10.62
C MET A 66 6.42 2.89 -9.58
N LEU A 67 5.50 2.02 -9.98
CA LEU A 67 4.59 1.35 -9.05
C LEU A 67 5.36 0.50 -8.02
N ALA A 68 6.33 -0.29 -8.47
CA ALA A 68 7.16 -1.11 -7.58
C ALA A 68 7.93 -0.25 -6.56
N ALA A 69 8.48 0.89 -6.99
CA ALA A 69 9.15 1.83 -6.10
C ALA A 69 8.19 2.43 -5.06
N VAL A 70 6.97 2.79 -5.46
CA VAL A 70 5.94 3.31 -4.53
C VAL A 70 5.53 2.25 -3.52
N VAL A 71 5.32 0.99 -3.95
CA VAL A 71 5.00 -0.13 -3.05
C VAL A 71 6.13 -0.34 -2.04
N ALA A 72 7.38 -0.42 -2.51
CA ALA A 72 8.54 -0.60 -1.64
C ALA A 72 8.65 0.53 -0.59
N ARG A 73 8.45 1.79 -1.01
CA ARG A 73 8.42 2.94 -0.10
C ARG A 73 7.27 2.87 0.91
N GLY A 74 6.10 2.41 0.47
CA GLY A 74 4.95 2.19 1.34
C GLY A 74 5.24 1.15 2.43
N GLU A 75 5.88 0.04 2.06
CA GLU A 75 6.30 -1.00 3.01
C GLU A 75 7.39 -0.52 3.98
N GLU A 76 8.38 0.21 3.48
CA GLU A 76 9.41 0.86 4.32
C GLU A 76 8.76 1.81 5.35
N LEU A 77 7.75 2.58 4.95
CA LEU A 77 7.01 3.45 5.87
C LEU A 77 6.19 2.63 6.87
N ALA A 78 5.40 1.66 6.40
CA ALA A 78 4.57 0.83 7.26
C ALA A 78 5.40 0.16 8.36
N THR A 79 6.54 -0.45 8.01
CA THR A 79 7.45 -1.08 8.96
C THR A 79 8.06 -0.08 9.96
N ALA A 80 8.46 1.10 9.50
CA ALA A 80 8.97 2.16 10.38
C ALA A 80 7.90 2.65 11.38
N TYR A 81 6.64 2.76 10.95
CA TYR A 81 5.53 3.17 11.82
C TYR A 81 5.10 2.07 12.78
N GLU A 82 5.03 0.82 12.33
CA GLU A 82 4.72 -0.33 13.19
C GLU A 82 5.75 -0.47 14.32
N HIS A 83 7.03 -0.28 14.02
CA HIS A 83 8.06 -0.31 15.04
C HIS A 83 7.84 0.78 16.10
N ARG A 84 7.62 2.04 15.69
CA ARG A 84 7.36 3.15 16.63
C ARG A 84 6.08 2.93 17.44
N TYR A 85 5.02 2.45 16.79
CA TYR A 85 3.75 2.18 17.44
C TYR A 85 3.86 1.05 18.46
N SER A 86 4.57 -0.04 18.13
CA SER A 86 4.78 -1.16 19.05
C SER A 86 5.53 -0.73 20.32
N VAL A 87 6.55 0.13 20.18
CA VAL A 87 7.29 0.70 21.32
C VAL A 87 6.39 1.57 22.18
N LEU A 88 5.61 2.48 21.59
CA LEU A 88 4.72 3.37 22.33
C LEU A 88 3.61 2.57 23.04
N ARG A 89 2.99 1.62 22.33
CA ARG A 89 1.99 0.71 22.87
C ARG A 89 2.57 -0.07 24.05
N ARG A 90 3.77 -0.63 23.93
CA ARG A 90 4.42 -1.37 25.03
C ARG A 90 4.67 -0.49 26.26
N ARG A 91 5.12 0.75 26.06
CA ARG A 91 5.31 1.73 27.15
C ARG A 91 4.00 2.07 27.83
N LEU A 92 2.95 2.39 27.06
CA LEU A 92 1.63 2.69 27.62
C LEU A 92 1.04 1.50 28.36
N THR A 93 1.12 0.29 27.80
CA THR A 93 0.66 -0.92 28.48
C THR A 93 1.43 -1.16 29.76
N ALA A 94 2.75 -0.95 29.78
CA ALA A 94 3.56 -1.12 30.98
C ALA A 94 3.19 -0.10 32.06
N THR A 95 3.00 1.17 31.69
CA THR A 95 2.58 2.22 32.63
C THR A 95 1.19 1.94 33.21
N VAL A 96 0.23 1.53 32.38
CA VAL A 96 -1.13 1.19 32.85
C VAL A 96 -1.09 -0.02 33.78
N VAL A 97 -0.40 -1.09 33.38
CA VAL A 97 -0.25 -2.31 34.20
C VAL A 97 0.44 -2.00 35.53
N ALA A 98 1.43 -1.09 35.56
CA ALA A 98 2.09 -0.68 36.80
C ALA A 98 1.20 0.23 37.68
N ALA A 99 0.43 1.15 37.08
CA ALA A 99 -0.42 2.08 37.83
C ALA A 99 -1.59 1.37 38.54
N VAL A 100 -2.16 0.33 37.91
CA VAL A 100 -3.32 -0.42 38.41
C VAL A 100 -3.11 -0.98 39.83
N PRO A 101 -2.01 -1.67 40.19
CA PRO A 101 -1.76 -2.13 41.56
C PRO A 101 -1.16 -1.05 42.47
N VAL A 102 -0.37 -0.11 41.92
CA VAL A 102 0.31 0.92 42.73
C VAL A 102 -0.70 1.88 43.36
N LEU A 103 -1.68 2.37 42.61
CA LEU A 103 -2.68 3.31 43.11
C LEU A 103 -3.48 2.78 44.33
N PRO A 104 -4.10 1.58 44.29
CA PRO A 104 -4.82 1.05 45.45
C PRO A 104 -3.88 0.69 46.61
N ALA A 105 -2.66 0.20 46.35
CA ALA A 105 -1.70 -0.09 47.40
C ALA A 105 -1.28 1.17 48.17
N LEU A 106 -1.07 2.28 47.46
CA LEU A 106 -0.73 3.58 48.05
C LEU A 106 -1.91 4.14 48.86
N LEU A 107 -3.13 4.01 48.34
CA LEU A 107 -4.35 4.43 49.02
C LEU A 107 -4.60 3.63 50.31
N LEU A 108 -4.38 2.31 50.28
CA LEU A 108 -4.43 1.44 51.46
C LEU A 108 -3.37 1.82 52.49
N ALA A 109 -2.13 2.08 52.06
CA ALA A 109 -1.04 2.46 52.97
C ALA A 109 -1.33 3.78 53.69
N VAL A 110 -1.85 4.78 52.98
CA VAL A 110 -2.29 6.06 53.57
C VAL A 110 -3.42 5.83 54.58
N LEU A 111 -4.41 5.00 54.23
CA LEU A 111 -5.54 4.71 55.11
C LEU A 111 -5.13 3.99 56.39
N VAL A 112 -4.11 3.12 56.33
CA VAL A 112 -3.50 2.49 57.51
C VAL A 112 -2.75 3.49 58.36
N LEU A 113 -2.03 4.45 57.76
CA LEU A 113 -1.24 5.44 58.50
C LEU A 113 -2.11 6.50 59.22
N LEU A 114 -3.32 6.75 58.71
CA LEU A 114 -4.30 7.65 59.33
C LEU A 114 -5.13 6.98 60.45
N ARG A 115 -4.97 5.67 60.65
CA ARG A 115 -5.72 4.89 61.66
C ARG A 115 -4.89 4.71 62.93
#